data_AF-A0A5R8N663-F1
#
_entry.id   AF-A0A5R8N663-F1
#
_cell.length_a   1.000
_cell.length_b   1.000
_cell.length_c   1.000
_cell.angle_alpha   90.00
_cell.angle_beta   90.00
_cell.angle_gamma   90.00
#
_symmetry.space_group_name_H-M   'P 1'
#
loop_
_entity.id
_entity.type
_entity.pdbx_description
1 polymer ?
#
loop_
_entity_poly.entity_id
_entity_poly.type
_entity_poly.pdbx_seq_one_letter_code
_entity_poly.pdbx_strand_id
1 'polypeptide(L)'
;MDPIVLAAATALVGAMATDAWQQTRIAVVAWWRKVRSEQVETVEAELKATQIQVLAARERADPETEQALAGIWRLRLQQMLEEDPTIGPQLQRLLDEHLTPSLFSSEQSRIRQVITAHAHDQSRQFIAGRDQHITGS
;
A
#
# COMPACT_ATOMS: atom_id res chain seq x y z
N MET A 1 -3.03 11.76 -4.22
CA MET A 1 -2.81 10.75 -3.17
C MET A 1 -1.95 9.65 -3.78
N ASP A 2 -0.88 9.21 -3.10
CA ASP A 2 0.08 8.28 -3.71
C ASP A 2 -0.54 6.86 -3.86
N PRO A 3 -0.63 6.31 -5.08
CA PRO A 3 -1.22 5.00 -5.35
C PRO A 3 -0.52 3.87 -4.59
N ILE A 4 0.77 4.02 -4.29
CA ILE A 4 1.55 3.01 -3.59
C ILE A 4 1.05 2.81 -2.16
N VAL A 5 0.62 3.88 -1.51
CA VAL A 5 0.13 3.87 -0.13
C VAL A 5 -1.21 3.16 -0.07
N LEU A 6 -2.09 3.40 -1.04
CA LEU A 6 -3.36 2.70 -1.18
C LEU A 6 -3.14 1.20 -1.43
N ALA A 7 -2.26 0.87 -2.37
CA ALA A 7 -1.95 -0.51 -2.72
C ALA A 7 -1.31 -1.26 -1.53
N ALA A 8 -0.33 -0.66 -0.87
CA ALA A 8 0.35 -1.25 0.28
C ALA A 8 -0.58 -1.48 1.47
N ALA A 9 -1.43 -0.50 1.82
CA ALA A 9 -2.37 -0.66 2.93
C ALA A 9 -3.42 -1.75 2.66
N THR A 10 -3.94 -1.79 1.43
CA THR A 10 -4.91 -2.83 1.02
C THR A 10 -4.28 -4.22 1.01
N ALA A 11 -3.06 -4.33 0.48
CA ALA A 11 -2.32 -5.58 0.45
C ALA A 11 -1.91 -6.06 1.86
N LEU A 12 -1.56 -5.12 2.75
CA LEU A 12 -1.24 -5.44 4.15
C LEU A 12 -2.44 -6.05 4.86
N VAL A 13 -3.62 -5.44 4.73
CA VAL A 13 -4.86 -5.93 5.36
C VAL A 13 -5.31 -7.25 4.72
N GLY A 14 -5.25 -7.38 3.40
CA GLY A 14 -5.56 -8.64 2.73
C GLY A 14 -4.63 -9.78 3.19
N ALA A 15 -3.33 -9.50 3.33
CA ALA A 15 -2.36 -10.50 3.78
C ALA A 15 -2.59 -10.94 5.23
N MET A 16 -3.24 -10.14 6.08
CA MET A 16 -3.61 -10.53 7.45
C MET A 16 -4.64 -11.66 7.50
N ALA A 17 -5.42 -11.82 6.43
CA ALA A 17 -6.43 -12.87 6.29
C ALA A 17 -5.87 -14.16 5.68
N THR A 18 -4.58 -14.21 5.32
CA THR A 18 -3.98 -15.38 4.66
C THR A 18 -3.06 -16.16 5.59
N ASP A 19 -2.81 -17.42 5.26
CA ASP A 19 -1.90 -18.28 6.00
C ASP A 19 -0.45 -17.77 5.97
N ALA A 20 -0.10 -16.99 4.95
CA ALA A 20 1.21 -16.37 4.79
C ALA A 20 1.45 -15.19 5.73
N TRP A 21 0.44 -14.76 6.50
CA TRP A 21 0.51 -13.56 7.34
C TRP A 21 1.72 -13.54 8.28
N GLN A 22 2.06 -14.66 8.93
CA GLN A 22 3.18 -14.67 9.88
C GLN A 22 4.51 -14.30 9.21
N GLN A 23 4.75 -14.82 8.00
CA GLN A 23 5.95 -14.51 7.23
C GLN A 23 5.95 -13.05 6.77
N THR A 24 4.81 -12.55 6.31
CA THR A 24 4.64 -11.15 5.91
C THR A 24 4.82 -10.20 7.09
N ARG A 25 4.26 -10.50 8.27
CA ARG A 25 4.42 -9.69 9.49
C ARG A 25 5.89 -9.51 9.85
N ILE A 26 6.69 -10.58 9.78
CA ILE A 26 8.13 -10.52 10.05
C ILE A 26 8.82 -9.53 9.08
N ALA A 27 8.49 -9.59 7.79
CA ALA A 27 9.04 -8.68 6.79
C ALA A 27 8.62 -7.22 7.03
N VAL A 28 7.35 -6.98 7.35
CA VAL A 28 6.81 -5.64 7.66
C VAL A 28 7.48 -5.07 8.91
N VAL A 29 7.64 -5.85 9.98
CA VAL A 29 8.31 -5.42 11.22
C VAL A 29 9.80 -5.16 10.97
N ALA A 30 10.47 -6.00 10.19
CA ALA A 30 11.87 -5.81 9.83
C ALA A 30 12.08 -4.55 8.97
N TRP A 31 11.16 -4.26 8.06
CA TRP A 31 11.14 -3.01 7.31
C TRP A 31 10.91 -1.81 8.24
N TRP A 32 9.92 -1.89 9.13
CA TRP A 32 9.61 -0.82 10.07
C TRP A 32 10.79 -0.50 10.98
N ARG A 33 11.53 -1.51 11.43
CA ARG A 33 12.74 -1.33 12.24
C ARG A 33 13.84 -0.54 11.53
N LYS A 34 13.94 -0.66 10.21
CA LYS A 34 14.93 0.09 9.39
C LYS A 34 14.53 1.56 9.23
N VAL A 35 13.22 1.82 9.18
CA VAL A 35 12.66 3.15 8.91
C VAL A 35 12.44 3.93 10.21
N ARG A 36 11.84 3.30 11.23
CA ARG A 36 11.57 3.83 12.57
C ARG A 36 11.66 2.76 13.65
N SER A 37 12.84 2.61 14.24
CA SER A 37 13.09 1.65 15.33
C SER A 37 12.29 1.93 16.59
N GLU A 38 11.99 3.19 16.90
CA GLU A 38 11.31 3.61 18.13
C GLU A 38 9.85 3.14 18.23
N GLN A 39 9.19 2.92 17.09
CA GLN A 39 7.76 2.58 17.03
C GLN A 39 7.48 1.09 16.79
N VAL A 40 8.52 0.26 16.75
CA VAL A 40 8.40 -1.15 16.33
C VAL A 40 7.45 -1.95 17.21
N GLU A 41 7.55 -1.80 18.54
CA GLU A 41 6.69 -2.54 19.48
C GLU A 41 5.21 -2.13 19.35
N THR A 42 4.96 -0.82 19.19
CA THR A 42 3.61 -0.28 18.97
C THR A 42 3.00 -0.83 17.68
N VAL A 43 3.76 -0.79 16.59
CA VAL A 43 3.30 -1.27 15.29
C VAL A 43 3.06 -2.77 15.31
N GLU A 44 3.91 -3.56 15.96
CA GLU A 44 3.71 -5.01 16.08
C GLU A 44 2.42 -5.34 16.83
N ALA A 45 2.13 -4.64 17.93
CA ALA A 45 0.89 -4.80 18.68
C ALA A 45 -0.34 -4.42 17.84
N GLU A 46 -0.27 -3.33 17.08
CA GLU A 46 -1.35 -2.88 16.22
C GLU A 46 -1.57 -3.78 15.01
N LEU A 47 -0.52 -4.33 14.42
CA LEU A 47 -0.62 -5.34 13.35
C LEU A 47 -1.35 -6.58 13.87
N LYS A 48 -1.02 -7.04 15.09
CA LYS A 48 -1.73 -8.15 15.74
C LYS A 48 -3.19 -7.84 16.03
N ALA A 49 -3.48 -6.64 16.54
CA ALA A 49 -4.85 -6.20 16.83
C ALA A 49 -5.68 -6.04 15.55
N THR A 50 -5.08 -5.52 14.47
CA THR A 50 -5.73 -5.41 13.16
C THR A 50 -6.02 -6.79 12.60
N GLN A 51 -5.06 -7.72 12.67
CA GLN A 51 -5.26 -9.08 12.19
C GLN A 51 -6.50 -9.74 12.81
N ILE A 52 -6.67 -9.63 14.13
CA ILE A 52 -7.85 -10.18 14.83
C ILE A 52 -9.15 -9.58 14.28
N GLN A 53 -9.17 -8.26 14.03
CA GLN A 53 -10.34 -7.59 13.48
C GLN A 53 -10.62 -7.98 12.02
N VAL A 54 -9.58 -8.16 11.21
CA VAL A 54 -9.71 -8.63 9.82
C VAL A 54 -10.30 -10.04 9.78
N LEU A 55 -9.80 -10.96 10.61
CA LEU A 55 -10.34 -12.32 10.70
C LEU A 55 -11.82 -12.30 11.11
N ALA A 56 -12.18 -11.51 12.14
CA ALA A 56 -13.57 -11.35 12.56
C ALA A 56 -14.46 -10.70 11.49
N ALA A 57 -13.93 -9.78 10.69
CA ALA A 57 -14.65 -9.18 9.56
C ALA A 57 -14.91 -10.21 8.45
N ARG A 58 -13.91 -11.04 8.13
CA ARG A 58 -14.04 -12.12 7.14
C ARG A 58 -15.03 -13.19 7.57
N GLU A 59 -15.03 -13.58 8.83
CA GLU A 59 -16.03 -14.51 9.40
C GLU A 59 -17.47 -13.98 9.28
N ARG A 60 -17.65 -12.66 9.41
CA ARG A 60 -18.95 -11.99 9.29
C ARG A 60 -19.30 -11.55 7.86
N ALA A 61 -18.44 -11.83 6.88
CA ALA A 61 -18.55 -11.33 5.51
C ALA A 61 -18.77 -9.80 5.46
N ASP A 62 -17.99 -9.07 6.25
CA ASP A 62 -18.06 -7.61 6.41
C ASP A 62 -16.88 -6.91 5.70
N PRO A 63 -17.02 -6.61 4.39
CA PRO A 63 -15.97 -5.93 3.64
C PRO A 63 -15.80 -4.46 4.02
N GLU A 64 -16.80 -3.83 4.65
CA GLU A 64 -16.74 -2.43 5.04
C GLU A 64 -15.76 -2.22 6.20
N THR A 65 -15.81 -3.10 7.20
CA THR A 65 -14.83 -3.10 8.30
C THR A 65 -13.42 -3.32 7.77
N GLU A 66 -13.21 -4.26 6.86
CA GLU A 66 -11.90 -4.51 6.28
C GLU A 66 -11.37 -3.29 5.50
N GLN A 67 -12.24 -2.62 4.73
CA GLN A 67 -11.89 -1.40 4.01
C GLN A 67 -11.56 -0.25 4.97
N ALA A 68 -12.27 -0.14 6.09
CA ALA A 68 -11.98 0.84 7.14
C ALA A 68 -10.60 0.59 7.78
N LEU A 69 -10.26 -0.67 8.08
CA LEU A 69 -8.95 -1.06 8.59
C LEU A 69 -7.84 -0.73 7.59
N ALA A 70 -8.05 -1.00 6.30
CA ALA A 70 -7.12 -0.59 5.25
C ALA A 70 -6.97 0.94 5.19
N GLY A 71 -8.06 1.68 5.42
CA GLY A 71 -8.05 3.14 5.53
C GLY A 71 -7.15 3.67 6.65
N ILE A 72 -7.13 3.01 7.82
CA ILE A 72 -6.27 3.38 8.96
C ILE A 72 -4.80 3.21 8.59
N TRP A 73 -4.42 2.05 8.06
CA TRP A 73 -3.04 1.78 7.64
C TRP A 73 -2.58 2.69 6.51
N ARG A 74 -3.49 3.04 5.60
CA ARG A 74 -3.23 3.98 4.51
C ARG A 74 -2.86 5.37 5.02
N LEU A 75 -3.62 5.92 5.98
CA LEU A 75 -3.31 7.23 6.55
C LEU A 75 -1.95 7.24 7.25
N ARG A 76 -1.63 6.17 7.98
CA ARG A 76 -0.33 6.04 8.64
C ARG A 76 0.83 5.97 7.65
N LEU A 77 0.73 5.13 6.63
CA LEU A 77 1.77 5.01 5.59
C LEU A 77 1.93 6.33 4.82
N GLN A 78 0.83 7.06 4.59
CA GLN A 78 0.88 8.38 3.99
C GLN A 78 1.67 9.36 4.86
N GLN A 79 1.36 9.44 6.15
CA GLN A 79 2.09 10.32 7.09
C GLN A 79 3.59 10.00 7.11
N MET A 80 3.96 8.72 7.11
CA MET A 80 5.37 8.32 7.05
C MET A 80 6.05 8.80 5.76
N LEU A 81 5.37 8.72 4.62
CA LEU A 81 5.93 9.13 3.33
C LEU A 81 6.00 10.67 3.20
N GLU A 82 5.06 11.39 3.80
CA GLU A 82 5.09 12.85 3.89
C GLU A 82 6.24 13.34 4.78
N GLU A 83 6.54 12.63 5.87
CA GLU A 83 7.64 12.93 6.78
C GLU A 83 9.01 12.54 6.20
N ASP A 84 9.09 11.43 5.47
CA ASP A 84 10.31 10.99 4.77
C ASP A 84 9.99 10.31 3.42
N PRO A 85 10.08 11.07 2.31
CA PRO A 85 9.84 10.55 0.97
C PRO A 85 10.81 9.45 0.53
N THR A 86 11.98 9.31 1.17
CA THR A 86 12.98 8.28 0.80
C THR A 86 12.55 6.85 1.14
N ILE A 87 11.47 6.73 1.92
CA ILE A 87 10.84 5.45 2.26
C ILE A 87 10.05 4.87 1.08
N GLY A 88 9.58 5.69 0.13
CA GLY A 88 8.73 5.25 -1.00
C GLY A 88 9.26 4.02 -1.75
N PRO A 89 10.52 4.02 -2.24
CA PRO A 89 11.11 2.85 -2.89
C PRO A 89 11.25 1.61 -2.00
N GLN A 90 11.34 1.80 -0.68
CA GLN A 90 11.41 0.69 0.28
C GLN A 90 10.03 0.09 0.52
N LEU A 91 8.99 0.94 0.59
CA LEU A 91 7.59 0.53 0.64
C LEU A 91 7.18 -0.22 -0.63
N GLN A 92 7.68 0.20 -1.79
CA GLN A 92 7.43 -0.48 -3.07
C GLN A 92 7.99 -1.90 -3.05
N ARG A 93 9.24 -2.06 -2.63
CA ARG A 93 9.85 -3.39 -2.51
C ARG A 93 9.10 -4.27 -1.51
N LEU A 94 8.69 -3.72 -0.36
CA LEU A 94 7.88 -4.47 0.60
C LEU A 94 6.55 -4.96 -0.02
N LEU A 95 5.90 -4.10 -0.81
CA LEU A 95 4.66 -4.43 -1.51
C LEU A 95 4.86 -5.54 -2.54
N ASP A 96 5.90 -5.43 -3.37
CA ASP A 96 6.15 -6.36 -4.47
C ASP A 96 6.71 -7.70 -4.00
N GLU A 97 7.58 -7.70 -2.98
CA GLU A 97 8.31 -8.89 -2.52
C GLU A 97 7.57 -9.65 -1.41
N HIS A 98 6.73 -8.99 -0.60
CA HIS A 98 6.17 -9.60 0.61
C HIS A 98 4.67 -9.43 0.83
N LEU A 99 4.05 -8.34 0.36
CA LEU A 99 2.60 -8.14 0.54
C LEU A 99 1.82 -8.82 -0.59
N THR A 100 2.13 -8.48 -1.85
CA THR A 100 1.41 -9.01 -3.01
C THR A 100 1.50 -10.52 -3.13
N PRO A 101 2.67 -11.17 -2.97
CA PRO A 101 2.77 -12.63 -3.11
C PRO A 101 1.97 -13.41 -2.04
N SER A 102 1.66 -12.77 -0.91
CA SER A 102 0.94 -13.39 0.20
C SER A 102 -0.58 -13.31 0.08
N LEU A 103 -1.09 -12.61 -0.93
CA LEU A 103 -2.52 -12.47 -1.20
C LEU A 103 -3.08 -13.63 -2.04
N PHE A 104 -4.40 -13.81 -2.04
CA PHE A 104 -5.07 -14.67 -3.00
C PHE A 104 -4.99 -14.09 -4.43
N SER A 105 -5.02 -14.94 -5.46
CA SER A 105 -4.83 -14.52 -6.86
C SER A 105 -5.82 -13.43 -7.34
N SER A 106 -7.04 -13.44 -6.80
CA SER A 106 -8.06 -12.41 -7.08
C SER A 106 -7.68 -11.04 -6.50
N GLU A 107 -7.09 -11.01 -5.31
CA GLU A 107 -6.64 -9.79 -4.62
C GLU A 107 -5.34 -9.27 -5.22
N GLN A 108 -4.40 -10.16 -5.59
CA GLN A 108 -3.18 -9.79 -6.33
C GLN A 108 -3.50 -9.01 -7.62
N SER A 109 -4.51 -9.47 -8.36
CA SER A 109 -4.95 -8.81 -9.59
C SER A 109 -5.50 -7.41 -9.33
N ARG A 110 -6.25 -7.22 -8.23
CA ARG A 110 -6.75 -5.89 -7.82
C ARG A 110 -5.61 -4.94 -7.45
N ILE A 111 -4.62 -5.39 -6.68
CA ILE A 111 -3.46 -4.58 -6.31
C ILE A 111 -2.69 -4.11 -7.56
N ARG A 112 -2.46 -5.02 -8.52
CA ARG A 112 -1.80 -4.67 -9.79
C ARG A 112 -2.59 -3.65 -10.60
N GLN A 113 -3.92 -3.75 -10.62
CA GLN A 113 -4.79 -2.78 -11.29
C GLN A 113 -4.71 -1.39 -10.65
N VAL A 114 -4.67 -1.30 -9.32
CA VAL A 114 -4.53 -0.01 -8.60
C VAL A 114 -3.23 0.70 -9.00
N ILE A 115 -2.12 -0.03 -9.08
CA ILE A 115 -0.81 0.53 -9.48
C ILE A 115 -0.83 0.94 -10.97
N THR A 116 -1.35 0.08 -11.84
CA THR A 116 -1.35 0.31 -13.30
C THR A 116 -2.28 1.46 -13.70
N ALA A 117 -3.45 1.57 -13.06
CA ALA A 117 -4.42 2.63 -13.33
C ALA A 117 -3.82 4.02 -13.06
N HIS A 118 -3.01 4.17 -12.02
CA HIS A 118 -2.36 5.44 -11.72
C HIS A 118 -1.18 5.73 -12.65
N ALA A 119 -0.44 4.70 -13.09
CA ALA A 119 0.63 4.87 -14.07
C ALA A 119 0.10 5.36 -15.44
N HIS A 120 -1.11 4.93 -15.83
CA HIS A 120 -1.77 5.43 -17.03
C HIS A 120 -2.17 6.92 -16.92
N ASP A 121 -2.66 7.35 -15.74
CA ASP A 121 -3.09 8.73 -15.51
C ASP A 121 -1.91 9.72 -15.53
N GLN A 122 -0.75 9.32 -15.01
CA GLN A 122 0.47 10.13 -15.05
C GLN A 122 1.18 10.12 -16.42
N SER A 123 0.73 9.34 -17.40
CA SER A 123 1.35 9.24 -18.73
C SER A 123 0.81 10.24 -19.77
N ARG A 124 -0.06 11.20 -19.38
CA ARG A 124 -0.67 12.17 -20.33
C ARG A 124 -0.11 13.60 -20.31
N GLN A 125 1.04 13.86 -19.70
CA GLN A 125 1.53 15.25 -19.62
C GLN A 125 3.04 15.38 -19.83
N PHE A 126 3.55 15.10 -21.03
CA PHE A 126 4.75 15.78 -21.59
C PHE A 126 4.75 15.63 -23.12
N ILE A 127 3.86 16.34 -23.80
CA ILE A 127 4.17 16.82 -25.15
C ILE A 127 4.13 18.33 -25.04
N ALA A 128 5.32 18.90 -24.82
CA ALA A 128 5.56 20.31 -25.02
C ALA A 128 5.11 20.64 -26.45
N GLY A 129 4.00 21.36 -26.57
CA GLY A 129 3.63 22.10 -27.77
C GLY A 129 4.68 23.17 -27.98
N ARG A 130 5.80 22.80 -28.61
CA ARG A 130 6.85 23.73 -28.98
C ARG A 130 6.40 24.46 -30.25
N ASP A 131 6.01 25.69 -30.00
CA ASP A 131 5.94 26.85 -30.89
C ASP A 131 5.05 26.81 -32.13
N GLN A 132 4.03 27.67 -32.03
CA GLN A 132 3.35 28.36 -33.12
C GLN A 132 4.34 29.11 -34.01
N HIS A 133 4.08 29.11 -35.31
CA HIS A 133 4.42 30.25 -36.17
C HIS A 133 3.13 30.76 -36.82
N ILE A 134 2.67 31.92 -36.34
CA ILE A 134 1.72 32.78 -37.05
C ILE A 134 2.55 33.73 -37.92
N THR A 135 2.42 33.63 -39.24
CA THR A 135 2.91 34.65 -40.17
C THR A 135 1.71 35.15 -40.95
N GLY A 136 1.32 36.40 -40.66
CA GLY A 136 0.33 37.12 -41.45
C GLY A 136 0.97 37.76 -42.68
N SER A 137 0.22 37.76 -43.78
CA SER A 137 0.20 38.81 -44.82
C SER A 137 -1.10 38.66 -45.60
#